data_AF-A0A7C7A193-F1
#
_entry.id   AF-A0A7C7A193-F1
#
_cell.length_a   1.000
_cell.length_b   1.000
_cell.length_c   1.000
_cell.angle_alpha   90.00
_cell.angle_beta   90.00
_cell.angle_gamma   90.00
#
_symmetry.space_group_name_H-M   'P 1'
#
loop_
_entity.id
_entity.type
_entity.pdbx_description
1 polymer ?
#
loop_
_entity_poly.entity_id
_entity_poly.type
_entity_poly.pdbx_seq_one_letter_code
_entity_poly.pdbx_strand_id
1 'polypeptide(L)' 'MDYSDIGKRYRIILGKTESRVLEQFTEKPTTVIYTPFSVWQSIAARELKGTDVLMKYLYSVEIGSLTLPIGRTVENG' A
#
# COMPACT_ATOMS: atom_id res chain seq x y z
N MET A 1 -1.64 2.44 -2.88
CA MET A 1 -2.50 1.39 -3.45
C MET A 1 -2.26 1.36 -4.94
N ASP A 2 -1.85 0.21 -5.44
CA ASP A 2 -1.74 -0.08 -6.87
C ASP A 2 -2.74 -1.18 -7.21
N TYR A 3 -3.83 -0.80 -7.89
CA TYR A 3 -4.91 -1.71 -8.23
C TYR A 3 -4.68 -2.36 -9.59
N SER A 4 -4.27 -3.63 -9.58
CA SER A 4 -3.79 -4.33 -10.78
C SER A 4 -4.88 -4.70 -11.78
N ASP A 5 -6.12 -4.92 -11.33
CA ASP A 5 -7.27 -5.32 -12.17
C ASP A 5 -7.98 -4.14 -12.84
N ILE A 6 -7.84 -2.92 -12.30
CA ILE A 6 -8.46 -1.70 -12.86
C ILE A 6 -7.44 -0.65 -13.34
N GLY A 7 -6.14 -0.92 -13.22
CA GLY A 7 -5.07 -0.03 -13.67
C GLY A 7 -5.05 1.34 -12.96
N LYS A 8 -5.56 1.42 -11.72
CA LYS A 8 -5.64 2.67 -10.96
C LYS A 8 -4.66 2.69 -9.80
N ARG A 9 -4.05 3.85 -9.57
CA ARG A 9 -3.12 4.05 -8.46
C ARG A 9 -3.59 5.21 -7.59
N TYR A 10 -3.50 5.00 -6.29
CA TYR A 10 -3.89 5.98 -5.28
C TYR A 10 -2.81 6.05 -4.20
N ARG A 11 -2.47 7.27 -3.78
CA ARG A 11 -1.61 7.52 -2.63
C ARG A 11 -2.47 7.92 -1.44
N ILE A 12 -2.27 7.22 -0.34
CA ILE A 12 -2.85 7.58 0.95
C ILE A 12 -1.77 8.29 1.75
N ILE A 13 -2.04 9.52 2.17
CA ILE A 13 -1.18 10.26 3.10
C ILE A 13 -1.86 10.23 4.46
N LEU A 14 -1.22 9.58 5.43
CA LEU A 14 -1.68 9.54 6.82
C LEU A 14 -1.05 10.72 7.56
N GLY A 15 -1.85 11.73 7.86
CA GLY A 15 -1.48 12.84 8.73
C GLY A 15 -1.85 12.54 10.19
N LYS A 16 -1.37 13.39 11.10
CA LYS A 16 -1.65 13.29 12.54
C LYS A 16 -3.14 13.44 12.86
N THR A 17 -3.85 14.27 12.11
CA THR A 17 -5.25 14.64 12.35
C THR A 17 -6.19 14.23 11.22
N GLU A 18 -5.67 14.10 10.01
CA GLU A 18 -6.45 13.79 8.81
C GLU A 18 -5.69 12.82 7.91
N SER A 19 -6.43 12.09 7.08
CA SER A 19 -5.87 11.29 6.00
C SER A 19 -6.36 11.83 4.66
N ARG A 20 -5.50 11.77 3.64
CA ARG A 20 -5.79 12.28 2.30
C ARG A 20 -5.58 11.18 1.27
N VAL A 21 -6.32 11.26 0.16
CA VAL A 21 -6.11 10.41 -1.01
C VAL A 21 -5.73 11.29 -2.19
N LEU A 22 -4.65 10.93 -2.87
CA LEU A 22 -4.19 11.58 -4.09
C LEU A 22 -4.21 10.58 -5.26
N GLU A 23 -4.66 11.03 -6.43
CA GLU A 23 -4.61 10.27 -7.68
C GLU A 23 -3.37 10.60 -8.52
N GLN A 24 -2.81 11.79 -8.32
CA GLN A 24 -1.60 12.26 -9.00
C GLN A 24 -0.51 12.50 -7.98
N PHE A 25 0.63 11.85 -8.18
CA PHE A 25 1.79 11.93 -7.30
C PHE A 25 3.04 11.45 -8.07
N THR A 26 4.19 12.05 -7.77
CA THR A 26 5.47 11.73 -8.43
C THR A 26 6.51 11.17 -7.46
N GLU A 27 6.42 11.53 -6.18
CA GLU A 27 7.32 11.07 -5.12
C GLU A 27 7.20 9.55 -4.90
N LYS A 28 8.23 8.91 -4.36
CA LYS A 28 8.17 7.48 -3.99
C LYS A 28 7.36 7.31 -2.69
N PRO A 29 6.41 6.35 -2.61
CA PRO A 29 5.68 6.09 -1.38
C PRO A 29 6.54 5.30 -0.38
N THR A 30 6.23 5.40 0.91
CA THR A 30 6.86 4.60 1.98
C THR A 30 6.33 3.16 2.02
N THR A 31 5.15 2.91 1.48
CA THR A 31 4.57 1.56 1.39
C THR A 31 3.70 1.48 0.14
N VAL A 32 3.84 0.40 -0.62
CA VAL A 32 2.96 0.07 -1.75
C VAL A 32 2.23 -1.22 -1.41
N ILE A 33 0.91 -1.19 -1.61
CA ILE A 33 0.08 -2.40 -1.58
C ILE A 33 -0.31 -2.64 -3.04
N TYR A 34 0.13 -3.76 -3.61
CA TYR A 34 -0.27 -4.22 -4.94
C TYR A 34 -1.40 -5.23 -4.75
N THR A 35 -2.59 -4.91 -5.24
CA THR A 35 -3.78 -5.72 -4.97
C THR A 35 -4.83 -5.55 -6.07
N PRO A 36 -5.56 -6.59 -6.49
CA PRO A 36 -6.79 -6.38 -7.25
C PRO A 36 -7.79 -5.56 -6.40
N PHE A 37 -8.49 -4.61 -7.02
CA PHE A 37 -9.54 -3.82 -6.38
C PHE A 37 -10.62 -4.72 -5.78
N SER A 38 -11.01 -5.78 -6.51
CA SER A 38 -11.93 -6.82 -6.05
C SER A 38 -11.48 -7.48 -4.73
N VAL A 39 -10.21 -7.86 -4.61
CA VAL A 39 -9.65 -8.43 -3.37
C VAL A 39 -9.72 -7.41 -2.24
N TRP A 40 -9.33 -6.16 -2.51
CA TRP A 40 -9.39 -5.09 -1.51
C TRP A 40 -10.83 -4.80 -1.04
N GLN A 41 -11.80 -4.82 -1.94
CA GLN A 41 -13.23 -4.67 -1.62
C GLN A 41 -13.72 -5.79 -0.70
N SER A 42 -13.40 -7.05 -1.00
CA SER A 42 -13.78 -8.17 -0.14
C SER A 42 -13.11 -8.14 1.24
N ILE A 43 -11.86 -7.65 1.34
CA ILE A 43 -11.23 -7.39 2.64
C ILE A 43 -11.99 -6.31 3.41
N ALA A 44 -12.32 -5.19 2.76
CA ALA A 44 -13.07 -4.10 3.38
C ALA A 44 -14.48 -4.53 3.83
N ALA A 45 -15.12 -5.42 3.07
CA ALA A 45 -16.41 -6.02 3.38
C ALA A 45 -16.33 -7.14 4.45
N ARG A 46 -15.13 -7.49 4.94
CA ARG A 46 -14.86 -8.60 5.88
C ARG A 46 -15.20 -9.99 5.33
N GLU A 47 -15.32 -10.14 4.01
CA GLU A 47 -15.49 -11.42 3.31
C GLU A 47 -14.16 -12.20 3.25
N LEU A 48 -13.05 -11.46 3.14
CA LEU A 48 -11.70 -12.00 3.15
C LEU A 48 -10.92 -11.44 4.35
N LYS A 49 -10.21 -12.32 5.05
CA LYS A 49 -9.29 -11.90 6.10
C LYS A 49 -7.94 -11.53 5.49
N GLY A 50 -7.51 -10.29 5.69
CA GLY A 50 -6.30 -9.72 5.06
C GLY A 50 -5.05 -10.58 5.23
N THR A 51 -4.78 -11.09 6.44
CA THR A 51 -3.61 -11.95 6.69
C THR A 51 -3.64 -13.24 5.88
N ASP A 52 -4.81 -13.84 5.74
CA ASP A 52 -4.96 -15.15 5.12
C ASP A 52 -4.77 -15.03 3.60
N VAL A 53 -5.26 -13.94 3.01
CA VAL A 53 -5.11 -13.68 1.57
C VAL A 53 -3.74 -13.11 1.19
N LEU A 54 -3.04 -12.45 2.12
CA LEU A 54 -1.62 -12.12 1.97
C LEU A 54 -0.77 -13.39 1.89
N MET A 55 -0.99 -14.36 2.79
CA MET A 55 -0.27 -15.66 2.78
C MET A 55 -0.58 -16.49 1.54
N LYS A 56 -1.74 -16.27 0.91
CA LYS A 56 -2.12 -16.88 -0.37
C LYS A 56 -1.64 -16.09 -1.59
N TYR A 57 -0.83 -15.05 -1.40
CA TYR A 57 -0.30 -14.19 -2.47
C TYR A 57 -1.38 -13.52 -3.34
N LEU A 58 -2.58 -13.28 -2.80
CA LEU A 58 -3.66 -12.59 -3.52
C LEU A 58 -3.46 -11.05 -3.54
N TYR A 59 -2.58 -10.55 -2.68
CA TYR A 59 -2.00 -9.22 -2.76
C TYR A 59 -0.60 -9.23 -2.15
N SER A 60 0.19 -8.20 -2.39
CA SER A 60 1.52 -8.04 -1.80
C SER A 60 1.73 -6.65 -1.22
N VAL A 61 2.72 -6.54 -0.33
CA VAL A 61 3.12 -5.28 0.30
C VAL A 61 4.62 -5.09 0.08
N GLU A 62 4.99 -3.95 -0.48
CA GLU A 62 6.38 -3.49 -0.58
C GLU A 62 6.57 -2.32 0.39
N ILE A 63 7.61 -2.40 1.22
CA ILE A 63 8.00 -1.32 2.12
C ILE A 63 9.12 -0.54 1.44
N GLY A 64 8.87 0.74 1.17
CA GLY A 64 9.91 1.64 0.67
C GLY A 64 10.99 1.87 1.72
N SER A 65 12.18 2.24 1.29
CA SER A 65 13.28 2.58 2.21
C SER A 65 12.88 3.79 3.08
N LEU A 66 12.91 3.60 4.40
CA LEU A 66 12.77 4.69 5.37
C LEU A 66 14.14 5.34 5.54
N THR A 67 14.32 6.57 5.04
CA THR A 67 15.49 7.38 5.41
C THR A 67 15.21 8.02 6.78
N LEU A 68 15.87 7.52 7.82
CA LEU A 68 15.82 8.16 9.14
C LEU A 68 16.65 9.46 9.11
N PRO A 69 16.29 10.51 9.89
CA PRO A 69 17.03 11.79 9.97
C PRO A 69 18.49 11.72 10.46
N ILE A 70 19.07 10.53 10.57
CA ILE A 70 20.44 10.25 11.04
C ILE A 70 21.22 9.40 10.03
N GLY A 71 21.07 9.68 8.73
CA GLY A 71 22.00 9.22 7.69
C GLY A 71 22.18 7.70 7.57
N ARG A 72 21.22 6.90 8.04
CA ARG A 72 21.22 5.44 7.85
C ARG A 72 20.02 5.05 7.01
N THR A 73 20.31 4.69 5.75
CA THR A 73 19.37 3.96 4.90
C THR A 73 19.44 2.50 5.32
N VAL A 74 18.31 1.94 5.75
CA VAL A 74 18.16 0.48 5.82
C VAL A 74 17.48 0.07 4.52
N GLU A 75 18.25 -0.50 3.59
CA GLU A 75 17.69 -1.20 2.44
C GLU A 75 17.31 -2.60 2.93
N ASN A 76 16.01 -2.87 2.98
CA ASN A 76 15.53 -4.25 3.13
C ASN A 76 15.53 -4.87 1.73
N GLY A 77 16.31 -5.93 1.56
CA GLY A 77 16.39 -6.73 0.34
C GLY A 77 15.16 -7.60 0.11
#